data_AF-A0AAD7ATF9-F1
#
_entry.id   AF-A0AAD7ATF9-F1
#
_cell.length_a   1.000
_cell.length_b   1.000
_cell.length_c   1.000
_cell.angle_alpha   90.00
_cell.angle_beta   90.00
_cell.angle_gamma   90.00
#
_symmetry.space_group_name_H-M   'P 1'
#
loop_
_entity.id
_entity.type
_entity.pdbx_description
1 polymer ?
#
loop_
_entity_poly.entity_id
_entity_poly.type
_entity_poly.pdbx_seq_one_letter_code
_entity_poly.pdbx_strand_id
1 'polypeptide(L)'
;CHGAPITFPPGENQYFSYPFGLHAKLLLAWNFFSERDCFFVRSKNCRQSVIGSEPRLCKPCRELDERDDNLFEIRQRIANGIQENTPLVFFPVGGLIQKIRKKKEQ
;
A
#
# COMPACT_ATOMS: atom_id res chain seq x y z
N CYS A 1 5.36 13.92 -11.12
CA CYS A 1 4.28 13.44 -10.21
C CYS A 1 4.90 12.42 -9.28
N HIS A 2 4.86 12.65 -7.97
CA HIS A 2 5.39 11.67 -7.02
C HIS A 2 4.43 10.48 -6.89
N GLY A 3 3.11 10.69 -6.86
CA GLY A 3 2.14 9.61 -6.66
C GLY A 3 1.54 9.73 -5.27
N ALA A 4 0.54 8.90 -4.99
CA ALA A 4 -0.23 8.98 -3.76
C ALA A 4 0.56 8.38 -2.58
N PRO A 5 0.79 9.14 -1.50
CA PRO A 5 1.53 8.64 -0.35
C PRO A 5 0.69 7.62 0.43
N ILE A 6 1.34 6.56 0.92
CA ILE A 6 0.77 5.64 1.92
C ILE A 6 1.39 5.97 3.26
N THR A 7 0.53 6.24 4.24
CA THR A 7 0.92 6.50 5.62
C THR A 7 0.82 5.23 6.43
N PHE A 8 1.77 5.00 7.32
CA PHE A 8 1.78 3.89 8.25
C PHE A 8 1.62 4.39 9.69
N PRO A 9 1.05 3.59 10.60
CA PRO A 9 1.00 3.91 12.02
C PRO A 9 2.40 4.19 12.61
N PRO A 10 2.50 4.95 13.72
CA PRO A 10 3.77 5.17 14.39
C PRO A 10 4.47 3.86 14.76
N GLY A 11 5.78 3.76 14.48
CA GLY A 11 6.57 2.56 14.73
C GLY A 11 6.42 1.46 13.67
N GLU A 12 5.51 1.64 12.71
CA GLU A 12 5.38 0.76 11.55
C GLU A 12 6.08 1.32 10.31
N ASN A 13 6.36 0.44 9.34
CA ASN A 13 6.99 0.82 8.08
C ASN A 13 6.41 0.02 6.92
N GLN A 14 6.68 0.47 5.69
CA GLN A 14 6.18 -0.17 4.48
C GLN A 14 6.47 -1.66 4.39
N TYR A 15 7.63 -2.11 4.87
CA TYR A 15 8.08 -3.49 4.69
C TYR A 15 7.26 -4.49 5.53
N PHE A 16 6.77 -4.04 6.69
CA PHE A 16 6.01 -4.89 7.61
C PHE A 16 4.50 -4.69 7.54
N SER A 17 4.04 -3.58 6.95
CA SER A 17 2.63 -3.16 6.99
C SER A 17 1.97 -3.09 5.62
N TYR A 18 2.74 -2.94 4.53
CA TYR A 18 2.18 -3.00 3.19
C TYR A 18 2.01 -4.46 2.71
N PRO A 19 0.83 -4.85 2.21
CA PRO A 19 0.57 -6.23 1.78
C PRO A 19 1.12 -6.53 0.37
N PHE A 20 2.44 -6.66 0.23
CA PHE A 20 3.08 -6.88 -1.08
C PHE A 20 2.55 -8.10 -1.86
N GLY A 21 2.09 -9.13 -1.17
CA GLY A 21 1.58 -10.37 -1.78
C GLY A 21 0.42 -10.14 -2.76
N LEU A 22 -0.37 -9.09 -2.59
CA LEU A 22 -1.49 -8.80 -3.49
C LEU A 22 -1.03 -8.44 -4.91
N HIS A 23 0.19 -7.91 -5.09
CA HIS A 23 0.74 -7.60 -6.42
C HIS A 23 0.99 -8.85 -7.27
N ALA A 24 1.15 -10.01 -6.63
CA ALA A 24 1.28 -11.29 -7.32
C ALA A 24 -0.07 -11.90 -7.69
N LYS A 25 -1.17 -11.44 -7.09
CA LYS A 25 -2.51 -12.03 -7.25
C LYS A 25 -3.49 -11.15 -8.03
N LEU A 26 -3.38 -9.84 -7.89
CA LEU A 26 -4.29 -8.86 -8.48
C LEU A 26 -3.62 -8.07 -9.59
N LEU A 27 -4.39 -7.76 -10.64
CA LEU A 27 -3.98 -6.81 -11.67
C LEU A 27 -4.22 -5.39 -11.18
N LEU A 28 -3.27 -4.85 -10.44
CA LEU A 28 -3.39 -3.50 -9.89
C LEU A 28 -3.13 -2.42 -10.93
N ALA A 29 -3.84 -1.30 -10.80
CA ALA A 29 -3.70 -0.12 -11.66
C ALA A 29 -2.48 0.75 -11.31
N TRP A 30 -1.63 0.34 -10.37
CA TRP A 30 -0.48 1.11 -9.89
C TRP A 30 0.78 0.27 -9.71
N ASN A 31 1.91 0.96 -9.69
CA ASN A 31 3.19 0.47 -9.16
C ASN A 31 3.43 1.12 -7.79
N PHE A 32 4.29 0.54 -6.97
CA PHE A 32 4.74 1.14 -5.71
C PHE A 32 6.20 1.55 -5.79
N PHE A 33 6.61 2.51 -4.98
CA PHE A 33 8.01 2.88 -4.81
C PHE A 33 8.24 3.55 -3.44
N SER A 34 9.49 3.56 -3.01
CA SER A 34 9.95 4.26 -1.81
C SER A 34 10.89 5.39 -2.21
N GLU A 35 10.73 6.55 -1.59
CA GLU A 35 11.61 7.70 -1.78
C GLU A 35 11.72 8.48 -0.47
N ARG A 36 12.94 8.72 0.02
CA ARG A 36 13.22 9.47 1.26
C ARG A 36 12.36 8.99 2.45
N ASP A 37 12.38 7.68 2.68
CA ASP A 37 11.61 7.00 3.73
C ASP A 37 10.08 7.14 3.65
N CYS A 38 9.57 7.69 2.56
CA CYS A 38 8.15 7.73 2.25
C CYS A 38 7.79 6.63 1.24
N PHE A 39 6.62 6.01 1.41
CA PHE A 39 6.11 5.02 0.49
C PHE A 39 4.96 5.60 -0.33
N PHE A 40 4.94 5.28 -1.60
CA PHE A 40 3.99 5.83 -2.54
C PHE A 40 3.46 4.78 -3.49
N VAL A 41 2.23 4.97 -3.93
CA VAL A 41 1.64 4.27 -5.06
C VAL A 41 1.47 5.23 -6.23
N ARG A 42 1.76 4.77 -7.44
CA ARG A 42 1.71 5.58 -8.65
C ARG A 42 0.96 4.82 -9.72
N SER A 43 -0.07 5.44 -10.28
CA SER A 43 -0.84 4.86 -11.39
C SER A 43 0.10 4.42 -12.52
N LYS A 44 -0.15 3.25 -13.11
CA LYS A 44 0.58 2.75 -14.30
C LYS A 44 0.39 3.68 -15.50
N ASN A 45 -0.71 4.45 -15.52
CA ASN A 45 -0.99 5.48 -16.53
C ASN A 45 -0.31 6.83 -16.22
N CYS A 46 0.45 6.93 -15.11
CA CYS A 46 1.18 8.13 -14.77
C CYS A 46 2.37 8.34 -15.73
N ARG A 47 2.31 9.42 -16.52
CA ARG A 47 3.41 9.81 -17.43
C ARG A 47 4.59 10.49 -16.72
N GLN A 48 4.57 10.53 -15.38
CA GLN A 48 5.57 11.15 -14.51
C GLN A 48 5.78 12.66 -14.68
N SER A 49 5.23 13.29 -15.72
CA SER A 49 5.22 14.73 -15.95
C SER A 49 4.43 15.45 -14.84
N VAL A 50 5.12 16.20 -13.99
CA VAL A 50 4.51 17.33 -13.28
C VAL A 50 5.34 18.55 -13.62
N ILE A 51 4.69 19.51 -14.26
CA ILE A 51 5.20 20.85 -14.49
C ILE A 51 4.68 21.69 -13.32
N GLY A 52 5.59 22.22 -12.50
CA GLY A 52 5.25 23.10 -11.37
C GLY A 52 5.83 22.65 -10.03
N SER A 53 5.98 23.62 -9.13
CA SER A 53 6.63 23.52 -7.82
C SER A 53 5.78 22.92 -6.71
N GLU A 54 4.51 22.58 -6.96
CA GLU A 54 3.63 21.98 -5.97
C GLU A 54 3.52 20.45 -6.13
N PRO A 55 3.41 19.68 -5.03
CA PRO A 55 3.24 18.24 -5.05
C PRO A 55 1.81 17.86 -5.46
N ARG A 56 1.42 18.18 -6.70
CA ARG A 56 0.11 17.80 -7.24
C ARG A 56 0.16 16.40 -7.81
N LEU A 57 -0.77 15.55 -7.36
CA LEU A 57 -1.09 14.31 -8.06
C LEU A 57 -1.57 14.67 -9.47
N CYS A 58 -1.01 14.02 -10.49
CA CYS A 58 -1.58 14.08 -11.83
C CYS A 58 -2.95 13.39 -11.82
N LYS A 59 -3.80 13.69 -12.81
CA LYS A 59 -5.16 13.14 -12.91
C LYS A 59 -5.22 11.60 -12.69
N PRO A 60 -4.39 10.77 -13.35
CA PRO A 60 -4.40 9.32 -13.10
C PRO A 60 -4.04 8.91 -11.67
N CYS A 61 -3.08 9.58 -11.04
CA CYS A 61 -2.71 9.27 -9.65
C CYS A 61 -3.75 9.77 -8.64
N ARG A 62 -4.47 10.85 -8.96
CA ARG A 62 -5.57 11.34 -8.13
C ARG A 62 -6.77 10.42 -8.21
N GLU A 63 -7.16 10.00 -9.42
CA GLU A 63 -8.24 9.04 -9.62
C GLU A 63 -7.93 7.71 -8.93
N LEU A 64 -6.68 7.24 -9.01
CA LEU A 64 -6.21 6.09 -8.23
C LEU A 64 -6.42 6.30 -6.72
N ASP A 65 -6.01 7.45 -6.18
CA ASP A 65 -6.08 7.73 -4.73
C ASP A 65 -7.52 7.84 -4.22
N GLU A 66 -8.42 8.40 -5.04
CA GLU A 66 -9.79 8.71 -4.66
C GLU A 66 -10.79 7.59 -4.96
N ARG A 67 -10.53 6.72 -5.94
CA ARG A 67 -11.55 5.84 -6.53
C ARG A 67 -11.17 4.37 -6.63
N ASP A 68 -9.93 3.99 -6.33
CA ASP A 68 -9.52 2.60 -6.40
C ASP A 68 -9.85 1.85 -5.09
N ASP A 69 -10.81 0.94 -5.18
CA ASP A 69 -11.31 0.16 -4.02
C ASP A 69 -10.20 -0.67 -3.36
N ASN A 70 -9.29 -1.25 -4.14
CA ASN A 70 -8.20 -2.06 -3.59
C ASN A 70 -7.24 -1.17 -2.78
N LEU A 71 -6.94 0.02 -3.29
CA LEU A 71 -6.09 0.98 -2.58
C LEU A 71 -6.76 1.46 -1.29
N PHE A 72 -8.07 1.77 -1.35
CA PHE A 72 -8.85 2.12 -0.17
C PHE A 72 -8.82 1.02 0.89
N GLU A 73 -9.09 -0.24 0.50
CA GLU A 73 -9.05 -1.39 1.41
C GLU A 73 -7.67 -1.59 2.04
N ILE A 74 -6.58 -1.41 1.27
CA ILE A 74 -5.23 -1.50 1.81
C ILE A 74 -5.01 -0.44 2.90
N ARG A 75 -5.43 0.80 2.67
CA ARG A 75 -5.33 1.87 3.68
C ARG A 75 -6.15 1.53 4.93
N GLN A 76 -7.36 1.00 4.76
CA GLN A 76 -8.19 0.55 5.89
C GLN A 76 -7.54 -0.57 6.69
N ARG A 77 -6.91 -1.56 6.02
CA ARG A 77 -6.20 -2.66 6.69
C ARG A 77 -4.94 -2.20 7.40
N ILE A 78 -4.22 -1.23 6.84
CA ILE A 78 -3.07 -0.62 7.51
C ILE A 78 -3.51 0.14 8.76
N ALA A 79 -4.63 0.88 8.69
CA ALA A 79 -5.11 1.69 9.81
C ALA A 79 -5.76 0.86 10.93
N ASN A 80 -6.58 -0.14 10.56
CA ASN A 80 -7.45 -0.86 11.50
C ASN A 80 -6.96 -2.29 11.81
N GLY A 81 -5.87 -2.72 11.19
CA GLY A 81 -5.41 -4.11 11.23
C GLY A 81 -6.20 -5.03 10.29
N ILE A 82 -5.85 -6.32 10.34
CA ILE A 82 -6.38 -7.35 9.43
C ILE A 82 -7.15 -8.39 10.22
N GLN A 83 -8.32 -8.76 9.69
CA GLN A 83 -9.14 -9.82 10.26
C GLN A 83 -8.48 -11.20 10.09
N GLU A 84 -8.62 -12.07 11.07
CA GLU A 84 -7.94 -13.38 11.13
C GLU A 84 -8.19 -14.29 9.92
N ASN A 85 -9.40 -14.22 9.36
CA ASN A 85 -9.87 -15.02 8.22
C ASN A 85 -9.52 -14.41 6.86
N THR A 86 -8.76 -13.32 6.82
CA THR A 86 -8.32 -12.69 5.58
C THR A 86 -7.44 -13.67 4.78
N PRO A 87 -7.52 -13.72 3.44
CA PRO A 87 -6.59 -14.52 2.65
C PRO A 87 -5.13 -14.07 2.84
N LEU A 88 -4.20 -15.02 2.92
CA LEU A 88 -2.78 -14.75 3.24
C LEU A 88 -2.11 -13.74 2.29
N VAL A 89 -2.58 -13.62 1.05
CA VAL A 89 -2.04 -12.67 0.07
C VAL A 89 -2.23 -11.20 0.49
N PHE A 90 -3.21 -10.94 1.35
CA PHE A 90 -3.52 -9.60 1.87
C PHE A 90 -2.88 -9.34 3.23
N PHE A 91 -2.20 -10.32 3.83
CA PHE A 91 -1.42 -10.09 5.03
C PHE A 91 -0.09 -9.42 4.68
N PRO A 92 0.29 -8.34 5.38
CA PRO A 92 1.63 -7.84 5.29
C PRO A 92 2.56 -8.76 6.10
N VAL A 93 3.87 -8.62 5.87
CA VAL A 93 4.88 -9.51 6.46
C VAL A 93 4.80 -9.54 7.99
N GLY A 94 4.54 -8.40 8.64
CA GLY A 94 4.37 -8.33 10.09
C GLY A 94 3.22 -9.20 10.60
N GLY A 95 2.07 -9.16 9.92
CA GLY A 95 0.92 -10.00 10.26
C GLY A 95 1.18 -11.49 10.06
N LEU A 96 1.93 -11.87 9.01
CA LEU A 96 2.34 -13.26 8.79
C LEU A 96 3.26 -13.77 9.91
N ILE A 97 4.25 -12.98 10.32
CA ILE A 97 5.17 -13.33 11.41
C ILE A 97 4.40 -13.54 12.72
N GLN A 98 3.46 -12.65 13.05
CA GLN A 98 2.62 -12.79 14.24
C GLN A 98 1.79 -14.08 14.19
N LYS A 99 1.18 -14.41 13.05
CA LYS A 99 0.40 -15.64 12.87
C LYS A 99 1.26 -16.90 13.04
N ILE A 100 2.49 -16.90 12.52
CA ILE A 100 3.44 -18.02 12.69
C ILE A 100 3.87 -18.17 14.15
N ARG A 101 4.16 -17.07 14.86
CA ARG A 101 4.53 -17.10 16.28
C ARG A 101 3.43 -17.71 17.13
N LYS A 102 2.19 -17.24 16.97
CA LYS A 102 1.01 -17.80 17.67
C LYS A 102 0.84 -19.30 17.42
N LYS A 103 1.11 -19.77 16.20
CA LYS A 103 1.04 -21.21 15.86
C LYS A 103 2.14 -22.04 16.51
N LYS A 104 3.32 -21.49 16.78
CA LYS A 104 4.42 -22.20 17.46
C LYS A 104 4.23 -22.31 18.98
N GLU A 105 3.38 -21.44 19.54
CA GLU A 105 3.05 -21.40 20.96
C GLU A 105 1.84 -22.30 21.31
N GLN A 106 1.22 -22.94 20.31
CA GLN A 106 0.15 -23.94 20.42
C GLN A 106 0.70 -25.34 20.19
#